data_AF-A0A3D0QPW0-F1
#
_entry.id   AF-A0A3D0QPW0-F1
#
_cell.length_a   1.000
_cell.length_b   1.000
_cell.length_c   1.000
_cell.angle_alpha   90.00
_cell.angle_beta   90.00
_cell.angle_gamma   90.00
#
_symmetry.space_group_name_H-M   'P 1'
#
loop_
_entity.id
_entity.type
_entity.pdbx_description
1 polymer ?
#
loop_
_entity_poly.entity_id
_entity_poly.type
_entity_poly.pdbx_seq_one_letter_code
_entity_poly.pdbx_strand_id
1 'polypeptide(L)'
;MAVTGLIVASGSTPGPTVRPAAADRTAGSEVVGRTGLANLDHLDHLVDGVVPPDQARHTTHRLSEDPEISMPWTYAEPRSDGSYRRIGGGSYDPGTDTYAQGAFNADDISRAAVVYLRHFRQHGDEHSRRTAYQLLRGLTYLQTTSGPHAGNVVLWMQPDGTLNPSAEPREEPDPSDSAASFWLARTVWALGEGYAAFRDADPAFARFLRARIELAVAAIDRQVLEPRYGTY
;
A
#
# COMPACT_ATOMS: atom_id res chain seq x y z
N MET A 1 59.67 -30.58 -34.96
CA MET A 1 60.30 -30.82 -33.63
C MET A 1 59.22 -30.76 -32.58
N ALA A 2 59.00 -31.88 -31.89
CA ALA A 2 58.00 -32.04 -30.86
C ALA A 2 58.55 -31.57 -29.50
N VAL A 3 57.67 -31.02 -28.65
CA VAL A 3 57.88 -30.99 -27.19
C VAL A 3 56.64 -31.57 -26.53
N THR A 4 56.89 -32.66 -25.81
CA THR A 4 55.97 -33.51 -25.07
C THR A 4 55.65 -32.88 -23.71
N GLY A 5 54.37 -32.81 -23.34
CA GLY A 5 53.92 -32.49 -21.98
C GLY A 5 53.15 -33.67 -21.39
N LEU A 6 53.71 -34.31 -20.38
CA LEU A 6 53.14 -35.43 -19.62
C LEU A 6 52.22 -34.88 -18.51
N ILE A 7 50.97 -35.32 -18.44
CA ILE A 7 50.09 -35.09 -17.28
C ILE A 7 49.78 -36.45 -16.64
N VAL A 8 50.06 -36.54 -15.34
CA VAL A 8 49.83 -37.69 -14.46
C VAL A 8 48.35 -37.73 -14.07
N ALA A 9 47.71 -38.89 -14.23
CA ALA A 9 46.35 -39.14 -13.76
C ALA A 9 46.37 -39.85 -12.40
N SER A 10 45.77 -39.23 -11.38
CA SER A 10 45.49 -39.86 -10.08
C SER A 10 44.02 -40.27 -10.03
N GLY A 11 43.76 -41.57 -10.04
CA GLY A 11 42.42 -42.14 -9.90
C GLY A 11 41.90 -42.02 -8.47
N SER A 12 40.65 -41.58 -8.32
CA SER A 12 39.91 -41.57 -7.05
C SER A 12 38.72 -42.52 -7.17
N THR A 13 38.65 -43.55 -6.31
CA THR A 13 37.51 -44.46 -6.18
C THR A 13 36.41 -43.83 -5.32
N PRO A 14 35.13 -43.88 -5.72
CA PRO A 14 34.04 -43.37 -4.89
C PRO A 14 33.64 -44.37 -3.79
N GLY A 15 33.53 -43.89 -2.55
CA GLY A 15 32.98 -44.63 -1.41
C GLY A 15 31.45 -44.71 -1.43
N PRO A 16 30.84 -45.61 -0.63
CA PRO A 16 29.41 -45.88 -0.69
C PRO A 16 28.59 -44.70 -0.15
N THR A 17 27.55 -44.35 -0.90
CA THR A 17 26.60 -43.27 -0.59
C THR A 17 25.54 -43.79 0.39
N VAL A 18 25.50 -43.26 1.61
CA VAL A 18 24.40 -43.52 2.56
C VAL A 18 23.23 -42.59 2.20
N ARG A 19 22.07 -43.18 1.86
CA ARG A 19 20.80 -42.45 1.64
C ARG A 19 20.26 -41.96 2.99
N PRO A 20 19.85 -40.68 3.14
CA PRO A 20 19.12 -40.27 4.32
C PRO A 20 17.71 -40.91 4.30
N ALA A 21 17.27 -41.36 5.46
CA ALA A 21 15.92 -41.87 5.67
C ALA A 21 14.90 -40.72 5.55
N ALA A 22 13.81 -40.97 4.83
CA ALA A 22 12.70 -40.03 4.71
C ALA A 22 12.01 -39.90 6.07
N ALA A 23 12.06 -38.70 6.65
CA ALA A 23 11.26 -38.38 7.82
C ALA A 23 9.80 -38.29 7.40
N ASP A 24 8.97 -39.05 8.11
CA ASP A 24 7.53 -39.12 7.98
C ASP A 24 6.92 -37.75 8.33
N ARG A 25 6.43 -37.02 7.33
CA ARG A 25 5.73 -35.75 7.51
C ARG A 25 4.25 -36.00 7.67
N THR A 26 3.85 -36.37 8.88
CA THR A 26 2.44 -36.37 9.29
C THR A 26 2.26 -35.48 10.51
N ALA A 27 2.10 -34.19 10.26
CA ALA A 27 1.36 -33.29 11.13
C ALA A 27 0.51 -32.40 10.21
N GLY A 28 -0.77 -32.74 10.13
CA GLY A 28 -1.75 -32.11 9.27
C GLY A 28 -1.91 -30.62 9.57
N SER A 29 -1.99 -29.84 8.51
CA SER A 29 -2.97 -28.77 8.43
C SER A 29 -3.79 -29.09 7.19
N GLU A 30 -5.04 -29.50 7.38
CA GLU A 30 -6.01 -29.54 6.30
C GLU A 30 -6.02 -28.16 5.65
N VAL A 31 -5.46 -28.05 4.45
CA VAL A 31 -5.75 -26.93 3.57
C VAL A 31 -7.19 -27.14 3.12
N VAL A 32 -8.12 -26.71 3.98
CA VAL A 32 -9.52 -26.47 3.59
C VAL A 32 -9.45 -25.67 2.31
N GLY A 33 -10.02 -26.23 1.24
CA GLY A 33 -9.83 -25.76 -0.12
C GLY A 33 -10.02 -24.26 -0.23
N ARG A 34 -8.90 -23.53 -0.34
CA ARG A 34 -8.93 -22.12 -0.75
C ARG A 34 -9.43 -22.09 -2.18
N THR A 35 -10.73 -21.85 -2.33
CA THR A 35 -11.35 -21.52 -3.61
C THR A 35 -10.84 -20.15 -4.05
N GLY A 36 -9.62 -20.10 -4.59
CA GLY A 36 -8.95 -18.89 -5.07
C GLY A 36 -7.43 -18.96 -4.90
N LEU A 37 -6.68 -18.53 -5.92
CA LEU A 37 -5.22 -18.34 -5.82
C LEU A 37 -4.85 -17.09 -4.99
N ALA A 38 -5.79 -16.15 -4.83
CA ALA A 38 -5.61 -14.96 -4.02
C ALA A 38 -5.78 -15.30 -2.52
N ASN A 39 -4.83 -14.84 -1.70
CA ASN A 39 -4.90 -14.92 -0.25
C ASN A 39 -4.88 -13.48 0.32
N LEU A 40 -5.98 -13.08 0.95
CA LEU A 40 -6.13 -11.74 1.53
C LEU A 40 -5.82 -11.71 3.03
N ASP A 41 -5.60 -12.84 3.71
CA ASP A 41 -5.50 -12.91 5.17
C ASP A 41 -4.46 -11.95 5.76
N HIS A 42 -3.29 -11.86 5.13
CA HIS A 42 -2.25 -10.95 5.63
C HIS A 42 -2.61 -9.49 5.38
N LEU A 43 -3.29 -9.18 4.27
CA LEU A 43 -3.74 -7.82 3.99
C LEU A 43 -4.89 -7.43 4.94
N ASP A 44 -5.82 -8.34 5.21
CA ASP A 44 -6.86 -8.17 6.23
C ASP A 44 -6.25 -7.98 7.62
N HIS A 45 -5.16 -8.70 7.92
CA HIS A 45 -4.37 -8.47 9.13
C HIS A 45 -3.71 -7.09 9.15
N LEU A 46 -3.35 -6.49 8.02
CA LEU A 46 -2.74 -5.15 8.00
C LEU A 46 -3.78 -4.03 8.07
N VAL A 47 -4.98 -4.23 7.54
CA VAL A 47 -6.03 -3.21 7.52
C VAL A 47 -6.53 -2.93 8.93
N ASP A 48 -6.58 -1.65 9.28
CA ASP A 48 -7.05 -1.16 10.57
C ASP A 48 -7.99 0.04 10.42
N GLY A 49 -8.82 0.26 11.43
CA GLY A 49 -9.72 1.42 11.52
C GLY A 49 -9.04 2.60 12.21
N VAL A 50 -9.28 3.81 11.70
CA VAL A 50 -8.79 5.07 12.26
C VAL A 50 -9.92 6.09 12.23
N VAL A 51 -10.12 6.81 13.33
CA VAL A 51 -11.01 7.97 13.40
C VAL A 51 -10.13 9.22 13.38
N PRO A 52 -9.84 9.79 12.20
CA PRO A 52 -8.92 10.90 12.12
C PRO A 52 -9.52 12.16 12.75
N PRO A 53 -8.69 13.01 13.38
CA PRO A 53 -9.16 14.29 13.91
C PRO A 53 -9.60 15.22 12.77
N ASP A 54 -10.32 16.28 13.11
CA ASP A 54 -10.59 17.33 12.13
C ASP A 54 -9.27 18.04 11.78
N GLN A 55 -8.95 18.07 10.48
CA GLN A 55 -7.69 18.61 9.97
C GLN A 55 -7.99 19.49 8.77
N ALA A 56 -7.48 20.71 8.80
CA ALA A 56 -7.76 21.70 7.78
C ALA A 56 -7.45 21.14 6.39
N ARG A 57 -8.41 21.26 5.47
CA ARG A 57 -8.28 20.87 4.06
C ARG A 57 -8.23 19.36 3.81
N HIS A 58 -8.51 18.52 4.80
CA HIS A 58 -8.58 17.07 4.65
C HIS A 58 -9.97 16.56 5.02
N THR A 59 -10.58 15.80 4.13
CA THR A 59 -11.90 15.20 4.34
C THR A 59 -12.11 14.05 3.36
N THR A 60 -13.07 13.18 3.65
CA THR A 60 -13.43 12.07 2.77
C THR A 60 -14.94 11.93 2.62
N HIS A 61 -15.36 10.99 1.77
CA HIS A 61 -16.77 10.71 1.54
C HIS A 61 -17.47 10.40 2.85
N ARG A 62 -18.51 11.17 3.17
CA ARG A 62 -19.41 10.95 4.32
C ARG A 62 -18.68 10.88 5.68
N LEU A 63 -17.55 11.57 5.85
CA LEU A 63 -16.77 11.54 7.08
C LEU A 63 -17.57 11.93 8.34
N SER A 64 -18.54 12.84 8.23
CA SER A 64 -19.40 13.23 9.36
C SER A 64 -20.43 12.15 9.78
N GLU A 65 -20.72 11.20 8.90
CA GLU A 65 -21.75 10.16 9.11
C GLU A 65 -21.12 8.80 9.42
N ASP A 66 -19.94 8.55 8.85
CA ASP A 66 -19.12 7.37 9.04
C ASP A 66 -17.70 7.85 9.40
N PRO A 67 -17.40 8.12 10.68
CA PRO A 67 -16.16 8.81 11.05
C PRO A 67 -14.90 7.95 10.96
N GLU A 68 -15.05 6.62 10.92
CA GLU A 68 -13.93 5.71 10.79
C GLU A 68 -13.58 5.50 9.31
N ILE A 69 -12.28 5.50 9.01
CA ILE A 69 -11.69 5.12 7.71
C ILE A 69 -10.75 3.95 7.92
N SER A 70 -10.53 3.13 6.89
CA SER A 70 -9.62 1.98 6.99
C SER A 70 -8.37 2.16 6.14
N MET A 71 -7.22 1.74 6.67
CA MET A 71 -5.91 1.85 6.02
C MET A 71 -5.02 0.66 6.44
N PRO A 72 -4.18 0.10 5.55
CA PRO A 72 -3.21 -0.91 5.94
C PRO A 72 -2.03 -0.25 6.67
N TRP A 73 -1.60 -0.85 7.77
CA TRP A 73 -0.31 -0.55 8.37
C TRP A 73 0.82 -0.74 7.34
N THR A 74 1.77 0.19 7.34
CA THR A 74 2.89 0.24 6.38
C THR A 74 3.73 -1.03 6.45
N TYR A 75 4.03 -1.53 7.65
CA TYR A 75 4.88 -2.69 7.84
C TYR A 75 4.27 -3.67 8.85
N ALA A 76 4.82 -4.89 8.81
CA ALA A 76 4.64 -5.87 9.85
C ALA A 76 5.94 -6.62 10.14
N GLU A 77 6.21 -6.83 11.42
CA GLU A 77 7.36 -7.60 11.90
C GLU A 77 6.93 -9.00 12.34
N PRO A 78 7.62 -10.07 11.90
CA PRO A 78 7.33 -11.41 12.38
C PRO A 78 7.74 -11.56 13.86
N ARG A 79 6.92 -12.30 14.60
CA ARG A 79 7.22 -12.75 15.98
C ARG A 79 7.70 -14.20 15.98
N SER A 80 8.32 -14.62 17.08
CA SER A 80 8.81 -15.98 17.27
C SER A 80 7.71 -17.05 17.25
N ASP A 81 6.46 -16.68 17.54
CA ASP A 81 5.29 -17.56 17.49
C ASP A 81 4.65 -17.68 16.10
N GLY A 82 5.24 -17.04 15.08
CA GLY A 82 4.73 -17.02 13.71
C GLY A 82 3.64 -15.97 13.45
N SER A 83 3.22 -15.21 14.47
CA SER A 83 2.35 -14.05 14.28
C SER A 83 3.12 -12.84 13.74
N TYR A 84 2.39 -11.81 13.32
CA TYR A 84 2.97 -10.55 12.87
C TYR A 84 2.53 -9.39 13.78
N ARG A 85 3.44 -8.44 13.99
CA ARG A 85 3.20 -7.18 14.69
C ARG A 85 3.12 -6.06 13.66
N ARG A 86 1.98 -5.37 13.58
CA ARG A 86 1.85 -4.11 12.84
C ARG A 86 2.86 -3.08 13.35
N ILE A 87 3.55 -2.41 12.43
CA ILE A 87 4.53 -1.36 12.75
C ILE A 87 4.51 -0.28 11.67
N GLY A 88 4.71 0.97 12.07
CA GLY A 88 4.87 2.11 11.16
C GLY A 88 6.29 2.24 10.62
N GLY A 89 6.51 3.23 9.76
CA GLY A 89 7.80 3.49 9.15
C GLY A 89 8.72 4.42 9.96
N GLY A 90 10.01 4.09 9.97
CA GLY A 90 11.02 4.82 10.74
C GLY A 90 10.99 4.52 12.24
N SER A 91 11.68 5.34 13.02
CA SER A 91 11.79 5.19 14.48
C SER A 91 10.43 5.42 15.17
N TYR A 92 10.13 4.62 16.18
CA TYR A 92 8.92 4.76 17.01
C TYR A 92 9.21 5.59 18.27
N ASP A 93 8.35 6.56 18.55
CA ASP A 93 8.35 7.33 19.80
C ASP A 93 7.21 6.85 20.72
N PRO A 94 7.52 6.18 21.85
CA PRO A 94 6.50 5.70 22.79
C PRO A 94 5.84 6.82 23.61
N GLY A 95 6.42 8.03 23.65
CA GLY A 95 5.86 9.16 24.39
C GLY A 95 4.67 9.80 23.68
N THR A 96 4.65 9.73 22.35
CA THR A 96 3.60 10.30 21.49
C THR A 96 2.82 9.25 20.70
N ASP A 97 3.25 7.98 20.76
CA ASP A 97 2.73 6.89 19.93
C ASP A 97 2.79 7.20 18.43
N THR A 98 3.92 7.77 18.00
CA THR A 98 4.14 8.17 16.60
C THR A 98 5.35 7.50 15.99
N TYR A 99 5.38 7.49 14.67
CA TYR A 99 6.48 6.99 13.87
C TYR A 99 7.12 8.13 13.09
N ALA A 100 8.44 8.09 12.94
CA ALA A 100 9.20 9.12 12.22
C ALA A 100 8.71 9.34 10.78
N GLN A 101 8.16 8.30 10.13
CA GLN A 101 7.39 8.44 8.88
C GLN A 101 5.89 8.44 9.16
N GLY A 102 5.34 7.33 9.65
CA GLY A 102 3.92 7.20 9.96
C GLY A 102 3.51 5.73 10.03
N ALA A 103 2.33 5.47 10.56
CA ALA A 103 1.74 4.14 10.62
C ALA A 103 1.19 3.69 9.26
N PHE A 104 0.59 4.63 8.52
CA PHE A 104 -0.09 4.37 7.25
C PHE A 104 0.49 5.26 6.15
N ASN A 105 0.39 4.81 4.89
CA ASN A 105 0.84 5.61 3.77
C ASN A 105 0.00 5.47 2.50
N ALA A 106 -0.02 6.54 1.71
CA ALA A 106 -0.80 6.63 0.48
C ALA A 106 -0.44 5.56 -0.56
N ASP A 107 0.81 5.09 -0.64
CA ASP A 107 1.22 4.04 -1.59
C ASP A 107 0.56 2.70 -1.25
N ASP A 108 0.71 2.25 -0.01
CA ASP A 108 0.18 0.97 0.44
C ASP A 108 -1.35 0.98 0.47
N ILE A 109 -1.98 2.10 0.87
CA ILE A 109 -3.43 2.26 0.78
C ILE A 109 -3.88 2.13 -0.69
N SER A 110 -3.22 2.81 -1.62
CA SER A 110 -3.55 2.76 -3.05
C SER A 110 -3.46 1.34 -3.59
N ARG A 111 -2.37 0.62 -3.27
CA ARG A 111 -2.13 -0.74 -3.76
C ARG A 111 -3.10 -1.74 -3.15
N ALA A 112 -3.35 -1.64 -1.84
CA ALA A 112 -4.34 -2.46 -1.16
C ALA A 112 -5.74 -2.25 -1.75
N ALA A 113 -6.15 -0.99 -1.96
CA ALA A 113 -7.44 -0.67 -2.57
C ALA A 113 -7.61 -1.37 -3.92
N VAL A 114 -6.59 -1.34 -4.79
CA VAL A 114 -6.66 -2.02 -6.09
C VAL A 114 -6.72 -3.53 -5.97
N VAL A 115 -6.00 -4.14 -5.01
CA VAL A 115 -6.11 -5.60 -4.74
C VAL A 115 -7.55 -5.96 -4.41
N TYR A 116 -8.17 -5.28 -3.44
CA TYR A 116 -9.55 -5.56 -3.04
C TYR A 116 -10.57 -5.22 -4.14
N LEU A 117 -10.37 -4.14 -4.91
CA LEU A 117 -11.23 -3.81 -6.05
C LEU A 117 -11.20 -4.90 -7.12
N ARG A 118 -10.01 -5.42 -7.43
CA ARG A 118 -9.86 -6.49 -8.44
C ARG A 118 -10.42 -7.80 -7.92
N HIS A 119 -10.18 -8.14 -6.66
CA HIS A 119 -10.76 -9.33 -6.04
C HIS A 119 -12.30 -9.25 -6.02
N PHE A 120 -12.88 -8.11 -5.63
CA PHE A 120 -14.30 -7.85 -5.72
C PHE A 120 -14.84 -8.03 -7.16
N ARG A 121 -14.18 -7.44 -8.16
CA ARG A 121 -14.63 -7.56 -9.56
C ARG A 121 -14.53 -8.97 -10.11
N GLN A 122 -13.57 -9.77 -9.64
CA GLN A 122 -13.37 -11.15 -10.08
C GLN A 122 -14.34 -12.13 -9.41
N HIS A 123 -14.66 -11.90 -8.13
CA HIS A 123 -15.35 -12.89 -7.30
C HIS A 123 -16.72 -12.42 -6.78
N GLY A 124 -17.08 -11.15 -6.97
CA GLY A 124 -18.28 -10.55 -6.37
C GLY A 124 -18.18 -10.46 -4.83
N ASP A 125 -16.97 -10.49 -4.28
CA ASP A 125 -16.77 -10.60 -2.83
C ASP A 125 -17.13 -9.30 -2.09
N GLU A 126 -18.15 -9.38 -1.23
CA GLU A 126 -18.68 -8.24 -0.49
C GLU A 126 -17.73 -7.72 0.59
N HIS A 127 -16.90 -8.58 1.19
CA HIS A 127 -15.84 -8.13 2.10
C HIS A 127 -14.86 -7.22 1.37
N SER A 128 -14.36 -7.68 0.22
CA SER A 128 -13.46 -6.91 -0.62
C SER A 128 -14.08 -5.61 -1.12
N ARG A 129 -15.38 -5.61 -1.46
CA ARG A 129 -16.08 -4.37 -1.84
C ARG A 129 -16.08 -3.35 -0.71
N ARG A 130 -16.42 -3.77 0.51
CA ARG A 130 -16.44 -2.89 1.69
C ARG A 130 -15.04 -2.42 2.08
N THR A 131 -14.05 -3.30 2.07
CA THR A 131 -12.66 -2.95 2.38
C THR A 131 -12.11 -1.98 1.34
N ALA A 132 -12.33 -2.22 0.04
CA ALA A 132 -11.95 -1.27 -1.01
C ALA A 132 -12.61 0.11 -0.84
N TYR A 133 -13.91 0.15 -0.51
CA TYR A 133 -14.61 1.39 -0.21
C TYR A 133 -13.94 2.16 0.94
N GLN A 134 -13.65 1.49 2.07
CA GLN A 134 -13.01 2.14 3.22
C GLN A 134 -11.57 2.56 2.94
N LEU A 135 -10.81 1.76 2.18
CA LEU A 135 -9.45 2.12 1.75
C LEU A 135 -9.43 3.35 0.84
N LEU A 136 -10.37 3.45 -0.11
CA LEU A 136 -10.50 4.64 -0.95
C LEU A 136 -10.94 5.86 -0.13
N ARG A 137 -11.74 5.68 0.93
CA ARG A 137 -12.05 6.75 1.88
C ARG A 137 -10.81 7.20 2.64
N GLY A 138 -10.01 6.27 3.14
CA GLY A 138 -8.72 6.56 3.77
C GLY A 138 -7.79 7.30 2.82
N LEU A 139 -7.58 6.79 1.60
CA LEU A 139 -6.72 7.40 0.59
C LEU A 139 -7.13 8.84 0.25
N THR A 140 -8.43 9.09 0.09
CA THR A 140 -8.93 10.43 -0.24
C THR A 140 -8.92 11.39 0.95
N TYR A 141 -8.85 10.89 2.19
CA TYR A 141 -8.59 11.73 3.36
C TYR A 141 -7.17 12.30 3.31
N LEU A 142 -6.18 11.51 2.85
CA LEU A 142 -4.79 11.96 2.67
C LEU A 142 -4.64 13.00 1.54
N GLN A 143 -5.64 13.16 0.65
CA GLN A 143 -5.60 14.16 -0.41
C GLN A 143 -5.94 15.57 0.12
N THR A 144 -5.08 16.54 -0.17
CA THR A 144 -5.31 17.95 0.15
C THR A 144 -6.40 18.52 -0.76
N THR A 145 -7.46 19.08 -0.17
CA THR A 145 -8.68 19.48 -0.91
C THR A 145 -8.70 20.93 -1.36
N SER A 146 -7.88 21.80 -0.77
CA SER A 146 -7.86 23.24 -1.07
C SER A 146 -6.50 23.89 -0.78
N GLY A 147 -6.31 25.13 -1.24
CA GLY A 147 -5.06 25.88 -1.10
C GLY A 147 -3.96 25.49 -2.09
N PRO A 148 -2.70 25.90 -1.85
CA PRO A 148 -1.61 25.78 -2.84
C PRO A 148 -1.30 24.33 -3.27
N HIS A 149 -1.48 23.39 -2.34
CA HIS A 149 -1.24 21.96 -2.55
C HIS A 149 -2.53 21.19 -2.88
N ALA A 150 -3.64 21.86 -3.25
CA ALA A 150 -4.88 21.19 -3.62
C ALA A 150 -4.63 20.17 -4.75
N GLY A 151 -5.08 18.94 -4.52
CA GLY A 151 -4.89 17.78 -5.39
C GLY A 151 -3.66 16.92 -5.06
N ASN A 152 -2.68 17.44 -4.31
CA ASN A 152 -1.56 16.66 -3.79
C ASN A 152 -2.04 15.72 -2.69
N VAL A 153 -1.18 14.76 -2.33
CA VAL A 153 -1.44 13.74 -1.33
C VAL A 153 -0.36 13.83 -0.26
N VAL A 154 -0.77 13.95 0.99
CA VAL A 154 0.12 13.77 2.13
C VAL A 154 0.49 12.28 2.19
N LEU A 155 1.78 11.96 2.25
CA LEU A 155 2.21 10.56 2.14
C LEU A 155 1.87 9.75 3.38
N TRP A 156 2.04 10.30 4.59
CA TRP A 156 1.98 9.53 5.83
C TRP A 156 0.89 10.00 6.80
N MET A 157 0.43 9.05 7.63
CA MET A 157 -0.49 9.29 8.73
C MET A 157 -0.05 8.49 9.97
N GLN A 158 -0.17 9.10 11.15
CA GLN A 158 0.13 8.48 12.45
C GLN A 158 -0.99 7.56 12.93
N PRO A 159 -0.76 6.71 13.96
CA PRO A 159 -1.78 5.81 14.49
C PRO A 159 -3.08 6.50 14.92
N ASP A 160 -2.99 7.73 15.44
CA ASP A 160 -4.14 8.53 15.88
C ASP A 160 -4.87 9.27 14.74
N GLY A 161 -4.42 9.10 13.50
CA GLY A 161 -4.99 9.74 12.32
C GLY A 161 -4.45 11.14 12.01
N THR A 162 -3.53 11.68 12.82
CA THR A 162 -2.84 12.92 12.48
C THR A 162 -1.96 12.73 11.25
N LEU A 163 -2.01 13.69 10.32
CA LEU A 163 -1.22 13.63 9.10
C LEU A 163 0.24 13.97 9.38
N ASN A 164 1.16 13.24 8.74
CA ASN A 164 2.59 13.53 8.80
C ASN A 164 3.12 13.86 7.39
N PRO A 165 3.21 15.15 7.02
CA PRO A 165 3.66 15.55 5.69
C PRO A 165 5.10 15.14 5.38
N SER A 166 5.98 15.11 6.38
CA SER A 166 7.42 14.94 6.19
C SER A 166 7.96 13.89 7.15
N ALA A 167 8.79 12.99 6.63
CA ALA A 167 9.50 12.01 7.46
C ALA A 167 10.61 12.67 8.29
N GLU A 168 11.04 11.98 9.35
CA GLU A 168 12.28 12.29 10.07
C GLU A 168 13.35 11.19 9.86
N PRO A 169 14.57 11.53 9.39
CA PRO A 169 14.97 12.82 8.85
C PRO A 169 14.23 13.18 7.54
N ARG A 170 14.12 14.48 7.26
CA ARG A 170 13.41 14.99 6.09
C ARG A 170 14.01 14.45 4.79
N GLU A 171 13.14 13.91 3.94
CA GLU A 171 13.45 13.52 2.57
C GLU A 171 13.38 14.74 1.64
N GLU A 172 14.30 14.86 0.69
CA GLU A 172 14.33 15.95 -0.30
C GLU A 172 14.34 15.39 -1.73
N PRO A 173 13.40 15.77 -2.60
CA PRO A 173 12.25 16.63 -2.31
C PRO A 173 11.24 15.94 -1.36
N ASP A 174 10.53 16.73 -0.55
CA ASP A 174 9.53 16.19 0.37
C ASP A 174 8.46 15.40 -0.40
N PRO A 175 8.21 14.13 -0.06
CA PRO A 175 7.27 13.29 -0.78
C PRO A 175 5.85 13.85 -0.88
N SER A 176 5.38 14.58 0.13
CA SER A 176 4.03 15.16 0.18
C SER A 176 3.89 16.45 -0.63
N ASP A 177 5.00 17.16 -0.83
CA ASP A 177 5.07 18.41 -1.59
C ASP A 177 5.65 18.23 -3.01
N SER A 178 6.10 17.02 -3.34
CA SER A 178 6.63 16.67 -4.66
C SER A 178 5.51 16.61 -5.70
N ALA A 179 5.60 17.48 -6.71
CA ALA A 179 4.58 17.69 -7.75
C ALA A 179 4.03 16.40 -8.41
N ALA A 180 4.62 15.94 -9.52
CA ALA A 180 4.31 14.65 -10.12
C ALA A 180 5.05 13.53 -9.38
N SER A 181 4.68 13.30 -8.12
CA SER A 181 5.23 12.18 -7.35
C SER A 181 4.67 10.83 -7.82
N PHE A 182 5.44 9.78 -7.61
CA PHE A 182 4.97 8.40 -7.82
C PHE A 182 3.72 8.09 -6.97
N TRP A 183 3.56 8.77 -5.83
CA TRP A 183 2.44 8.61 -4.89
C TRP A 183 1.15 9.22 -5.46
N LEU A 184 1.24 10.40 -6.07
CA LEU A 184 0.11 11.01 -6.76
C LEU A 184 -0.37 10.14 -7.93
N ALA A 185 0.55 9.60 -8.72
CA ALA A 185 0.22 8.71 -9.83
C ALA A 185 -0.51 7.44 -9.36
N ARG A 186 -0.06 6.81 -8.28
CA ARG A 186 -0.72 5.63 -7.71
C ARG A 186 -2.05 5.95 -7.06
N THR A 187 -2.19 7.13 -6.47
CA THR A 187 -3.48 7.62 -5.97
C THR A 187 -4.47 7.72 -7.12
N VAL A 188 -4.12 8.41 -8.21
CA VAL A 188 -4.99 8.54 -9.40
C VAL A 188 -5.36 7.18 -9.98
N TRP A 189 -4.43 6.22 -10.02
CA TRP A 189 -4.71 4.85 -10.44
C TRP A 189 -5.76 4.17 -9.57
N ALA A 190 -5.60 4.18 -8.24
CA ALA A 190 -6.54 3.57 -7.31
C ALA A 190 -7.92 4.23 -7.38
N LEU A 191 -7.98 5.56 -7.47
CA LEU A 191 -9.23 6.30 -7.62
C LEU A 191 -9.94 5.97 -8.94
N GLY A 192 -9.19 5.81 -10.03
CA GLY A 192 -9.73 5.42 -11.34
C GLY A 192 -10.32 4.01 -11.34
N GLU A 193 -9.61 3.04 -10.75
CA GLU A 193 -10.13 1.68 -10.55
C GLU A 193 -11.38 1.68 -9.65
N GLY A 194 -11.36 2.50 -8.59
CA GLY A 194 -12.51 2.70 -7.69
C GLY A 194 -13.71 3.27 -8.43
N TYR A 195 -13.53 4.35 -9.19
CA TYR A 195 -14.59 4.94 -10.02
C TYR A 195 -15.22 3.89 -10.94
N ALA A 196 -14.40 3.11 -11.65
CA ALA A 196 -14.88 2.09 -12.56
C ALA A 196 -15.67 0.98 -11.85
N ALA A 197 -15.27 0.59 -10.63
CA ALA A 197 -15.95 -0.44 -9.85
C ALA A 197 -17.27 0.04 -9.22
N PHE A 198 -17.36 1.31 -8.83
CA PHE A 198 -18.51 1.85 -8.10
C PHE A 198 -19.51 2.63 -8.94
N ARG A 199 -19.20 3.03 -10.18
CA ARG A 199 -20.07 3.91 -11.00
C ARG A 199 -21.53 3.46 -11.14
N ASP A 200 -21.77 2.16 -11.16
CA ASP A 200 -23.12 1.59 -11.32
C ASP A 200 -23.75 1.22 -9.97
N ALA A 201 -22.95 0.67 -9.04
CA ALA A 201 -23.42 0.16 -7.74
C ALA A 201 -23.57 1.25 -6.66
N ASP A 202 -22.70 2.27 -6.69
CA ASP A 202 -22.74 3.44 -5.82
C ASP A 202 -22.35 4.71 -6.62
N PRO A 203 -23.31 5.28 -7.38
CA PRO A 203 -23.04 6.45 -8.19
C PRO A 203 -22.65 7.69 -7.37
N ALA A 204 -23.04 7.77 -6.09
CA ALA A 204 -22.69 8.89 -5.22
C ALA A 204 -21.20 8.85 -4.85
N PHE A 205 -20.72 7.68 -4.45
CA PHE A 205 -19.29 7.50 -4.17
C PHE A 205 -18.45 7.64 -5.44
N ALA A 206 -18.90 7.10 -6.58
CA ALA A 206 -18.18 7.28 -7.84
C ALA A 206 -18.05 8.76 -8.26
N ARG A 207 -19.11 9.58 -8.10
CA ARG A 207 -19.00 11.02 -8.35
C ARG A 207 -17.97 11.70 -7.43
N PHE A 208 -17.94 11.30 -6.16
CA PHE A 208 -16.91 11.77 -5.22
C PHE A 208 -15.50 11.39 -5.68
N LEU A 209 -15.26 10.15 -6.09
CA LEU A 209 -13.95 9.71 -6.60
C LEU A 209 -13.55 10.47 -7.87
N ARG A 210 -14.50 10.73 -8.78
CA ARG A 210 -14.24 11.56 -9.97
C ARG A 210 -13.77 12.97 -9.60
N ALA A 211 -14.42 13.62 -8.64
CA ALA A 211 -14.01 14.94 -8.17
C ALA A 211 -12.59 14.92 -7.56
N ARG A 212 -12.22 13.83 -6.87
CA ARG A 212 -10.87 13.63 -6.31
C ARG A 212 -9.81 13.43 -7.40
N ILE A 213 -10.15 12.73 -8.48
CA ILE A 213 -9.30 12.61 -9.67
C ILE A 213 -9.11 13.97 -10.35
N GLU A 214 -10.18 14.75 -10.50
CA GLU A 214 -10.11 16.09 -11.10
C GLU A 214 -9.21 17.04 -10.30
N LEU A 215 -9.25 16.96 -8.96
CA LEU A 215 -8.30 17.69 -8.11
C LEU A 215 -6.84 17.29 -8.38
N ALA A 216 -6.55 16.00 -8.51
CA ALA A 216 -5.21 15.52 -8.81
C ALA A 216 -4.73 15.97 -10.20
N VAL A 217 -5.60 15.92 -11.22
CA VAL A 217 -5.29 16.41 -12.57
C VAL A 217 -4.98 17.91 -12.53
N ALA A 218 -5.80 18.71 -11.84
CA ALA A 218 -5.54 20.14 -11.69
C ALA A 218 -4.22 20.46 -10.95
N ALA A 219 -3.77 19.58 -10.04
CA ALA A 219 -2.44 19.69 -9.43
C ALA A 219 -1.32 19.43 -10.43
N ILE A 220 -1.44 18.36 -11.23
CA ILE A 220 -0.47 18.02 -12.27
C ILE A 220 -0.35 19.16 -13.29
N ASP A 221 -1.48 19.69 -13.76
CA ASP A 221 -1.52 20.79 -14.71
C ASP A 221 -0.77 22.01 -14.15
N ARG A 222 -1.11 22.43 -12.93
CA ARG A 222 -0.52 23.59 -12.25
C ARG A 222 0.97 23.45 -11.97
N GLN A 223 1.42 22.25 -11.58
CA GLN A 223 2.77 22.06 -11.05
C GLN A 223 3.77 21.55 -12.10
N VAL A 224 3.28 20.93 -13.17
CA VAL A 224 4.13 20.26 -14.17
C VAL A 224 3.96 20.84 -15.55
N LEU A 225 2.72 21.06 -15.99
CA LEU A 225 2.42 21.42 -17.38
C LEU A 225 2.48 22.94 -17.60
N GLU A 226 1.73 23.72 -16.82
CA GLU A 226 1.68 25.18 -16.96
C GLU A 226 3.07 25.84 -16.85
N PRO A 227 3.94 25.50 -15.88
CA PRO A 227 5.25 26.14 -15.75
C PRO A 227 6.22 25.81 -16.90
N ARG A 228 5.93 24.77 -17.70
CA ARG A 228 6.78 24.29 -18.80
C ARG A 228 6.11 24.40 -20.17
N TYR A 229 4.91 24.98 -20.24
CA TYR A 229 4.16 25.08 -21.49
C TYR A 229 4.88 26.02 -22.47
N GLY A 230 5.21 25.50 -23.65
CA GLY A 230 5.93 26.26 -24.69
C GLY A 230 7.45 26.33 -24.52
N THR A 231 8.03 25.63 -23.53
CA THR A 231 9.48 25.47 -23.37
C THR A 231 9.88 24.04 -23.71
N TYR A 232 10.66 23.85 -24.79
CA TYR A 232 11.27 22.59 -25.23
C TYR A 232 12.75 22.78 -25.50
#